data_AF-A0AA39XCC1-F1
#
_entry.id   AF-A0AA39XCC1-F1
#
_cell.length_a   1.000
_cell.length_b   1.000
_cell.length_c   1.000
_cell.angle_alpha   90.00
_cell.angle_beta   90.00
_cell.angle_gamma   90.00
#
_symmetry.space_group_name_H-M   'P 1'
#
loop_
_entity.id
_entity.type
_entity.pdbx_description
1 polymer ?
#
loop_
_entity_poly.entity_id
_entity_poly.type
_entity_poly.pdbx_seq_one_letter_code
_entity_poly.pdbx_strand_id
1 'polypeptide(L)'
;MVLLTLLPPEIVHNILSWIRPEDLAAVPRTCRYLHSLVKGNNALCRDIYRNTLDDPPTNDLDWERELHDLVRLRLICARPTAESKKSELSFVYNTVTRLLKNASRQDYRISHAVTYPESRNANLLTDLFQSDENQEAFLSRSFLFERARGETNRFQDPPKEEHQQSAKLHSLYGMPLLKHGRTRSSRLYPFACSKVYDLRQYTRNTRWGPFMNDGSDRVDWEKVEATLLVLRNNIKNKSLDTFPIFSNLWNVPFAGSWTKSYVPFPIDRERTDLELEDPYDVSGTWLRVVCFLDYNDFFSYNFPIGDRLPDNVPRPVLDIGEATRLILMKIHVTRIEKAPAGDIHGHPIVHFIGFSRSFDGSWDDNANSDLRGTAQMTPEGEVRWTTYSIFNGQERWRSEGVQIGGVQSARGVVGSWFDNDFDPHGPCGPTAFWKMSDREPKSDDKEVFLHDFLPIGRYLYLVFPD
;
A
#
# COMPACT_ATOMS: atom_id res chain seq x y z
N MET A 1 -22.29 -46.06 22.26
CA MET A 1 -22.22 -44.68 21.73
C MET A 1 -21.50 -43.84 22.78
N VAL A 2 -20.30 -43.33 22.49
CA VAL A 2 -19.54 -42.50 23.45
C VAL A 2 -20.08 -41.07 23.37
N LEU A 3 -20.45 -40.48 24.51
CA LEU A 3 -20.91 -39.09 24.58
C LEU A 3 -19.70 -38.15 24.57
N LEU A 4 -19.80 -37.01 23.89
CA LEU A 4 -18.75 -35.97 23.87
C LEU A 4 -18.34 -35.53 25.28
N THR A 5 -19.30 -35.48 26.21
CA THR A 5 -19.08 -35.09 27.61
C THR A 5 -18.35 -36.14 28.46
N LEU A 6 -18.12 -37.35 27.92
CA LEU A 6 -17.37 -38.42 28.58
C LEU A 6 -15.92 -38.52 28.06
N LEU A 7 -15.54 -37.70 27.07
CA LEU A 7 -14.17 -37.64 26.59
C LEU A 7 -13.30 -36.81 27.55
N PRO A 8 -11.98 -37.13 27.63
CA PRO A 8 -11.04 -36.30 28.38
C PRO A 8 -11.06 -34.83 27.93
N PRO A 9 -10.88 -33.86 28.84
CA PRO A 9 -10.89 -32.43 28.52
C PRO A 9 -9.98 -32.04 27.36
N GLU A 10 -8.82 -32.69 27.23
CA GLU A 10 -7.82 -32.44 26.19
C GLU A 10 -8.34 -32.86 24.79
N ILE A 11 -9.09 -33.95 24.73
CA ILE A 11 -9.72 -34.42 23.49
C ILE A 11 -10.86 -33.48 23.11
N VAL A 12 -11.67 -33.05 24.08
CA VAL A 12 -12.74 -32.07 23.84
C VAL A 12 -12.17 -30.74 23.39
N HIS A 13 -11.09 -30.25 24.01
CA HIS A 13 -10.36 -29.05 23.59
C HIS A 13 -9.89 -29.17 22.14
N ASN A 14 -9.24 -30.27 21.78
CA ASN A 14 -8.77 -30.48 20.40
C ASN A 14 -9.95 -30.45 19.42
N ILE A 15 -11.06 -31.15 19.71
CA ILE A 15 -12.28 -31.11 18.88
C ILE A 15 -12.79 -29.67 18.76
N LEU A 16 -12.89 -28.94 19.87
CA LEU A 16 -13.37 -27.57 19.89
C LEU A 16 -12.40 -26.61 19.17
N SER A 17 -11.12 -26.91 19.05
CA SER A 17 -10.15 -26.06 18.34
C SER A 17 -10.43 -25.96 16.84
N TRP A 18 -11.21 -26.89 16.27
CA TRP A 18 -11.57 -26.94 14.85
C TRP A 18 -12.94 -26.35 14.52
N ILE A 19 -13.66 -25.81 15.50
CA ILE A 19 -14.94 -25.14 15.23
C ILE A 19 -14.70 -23.76 14.61
N ARG A 20 -15.69 -23.27 13.88
CA ARG A 20 -15.63 -21.91 13.36
C ARG A 20 -15.75 -20.91 14.52
N PRO A 21 -15.04 -19.77 14.48
CA PRO A 21 -15.13 -18.74 15.52
C PRO A 21 -16.57 -18.31 15.88
N GLU A 22 -17.47 -18.26 14.90
CA GLU A 22 -18.88 -17.87 15.11
C GLU A 22 -19.66 -18.87 15.97
N ASP A 23 -19.30 -20.15 15.89
CA ASP A 23 -20.01 -21.24 16.55
C ASP A 23 -19.55 -21.40 18.01
N LEU A 24 -18.39 -20.84 18.39
CA LEU A 24 -17.81 -20.93 19.73
C LEU A 24 -18.77 -20.41 20.81
N ALA A 25 -19.51 -19.35 20.53
CA ALA A 25 -20.47 -18.76 21.49
C ALA A 25 -21.67 -19.68 21.81
N ALA A 26 -21.99 -20.63 20.92
CA ALA A 26 -23.07 -21.59 21.15
C ALA A 26 -22.64 -22.74 22.07
N VAL A 27 -21.37 -23.15 22.01
CA VAL A 27 -20.81 -24.27 22.78
C VAL A 27 -21.07 -24.17 24.30
N PRO A 28 -20.73 -23.07 25.00
CA PRO A 28 -20.94 -22.96 26.44
C PRO A 28 -22.42 -22.88 26.85
N ARG A 29 -23.35 -22.69 25.89
CA ARG A 29 -24.80 -22.63 26.15
C ARG A 29 -25.46 -24.01 26.14
N THR A 30 -24.74 -25.05 25.75
CA THR A 30 -25.29 -26.41 25.61
C THR A 30 -25.37 -27.15 26.95
N CYS A 31 -24.31 -27.14 27.76
CA CYS A 31 -24.28 -27.77 29.08
C CYS A 31 -23.18 -27.18 29.97
N ARG A 32 -23.24 -27.47 31.28
CA ARG A 32 -22.28 -26.96 32.27
C ARG A 32 -20.84 -27.41 32.03
N TYR A 33 -20.64 -28.65 31.54
CA TYR A 33 -19.31 -29.18 31.24
C TYR A 33 -18.63 -28.40 30.13
N LEU A 34 -19.31 -28.19 29.00
CA LEU A 34 -18.79 -27.40 27.88
C LEU A 34 -18.64 -25.92 28.24
N HIS A 35 -19.53 -25.38 29.07
CA HIS A 35 -19.37 -24.04 29.63
C HIS A 35 -18.05 -23.89 30.41
N SER A 36 -17.72 -24.84 31.30
CA SER A 36 -16.48 -24.80 32.08
C SER A 36 -15.22 -24.98 31.22
N LEU A 37 -15.31 -25.68 30.08
CA LEU A 37 -14.17 -25.88 29.18
C LEU A 37 -13.88 -24.67 28.28
N VAL A 38 -14.89 -23.87 27.96
CA VAL A 38 -14.75 -22.70 27.08
C VAL A 38 -14.46 -21.42 27.87
N LYS A 39 -15.15 -21.21 29.00
CA LYS A 39 -15.07 -19.95 29.74
C LYS A 39 -13.64 -19.66 30.23
N GLY A 40 -13.06 -18.56 29.76
CA GLY A 40 -11.70 -18.14 30.12
C GLY A 40 -10.59 -19.04 29.57
N ASN A 41 -10.90 -19.95 28.65
CA ASN A 41 -9.91 -20.83 28.03
C ASN A 41 -9.20 -20.13 26.88
N ASN A 42 -8.22 -19.30 27.23
CA ASN A 42 -7.41 -18.55 26.28
C ASN A 42 -6.63 -19.47 25.31
N ALA A 43 -6.19 -20.65 25.77
CA ALA A 43 -5.52 -21.63 24.91
C ALA A 43 -6.44 -22.15 23.80
N LEU A 44 -7.72 -22.38 24.10
CA LEU A 44 -8.70 -22.78 23.09
C LEU A 44 -8.92 -21.65 22.07
N CYS A 45 -9.07 -20.40 22.53
CA CYS A 45 -9.19 -19.25 21.64
C CYS A 45 -7.97 -19.11 20.71
N ARG A 46 -6.76 -19.28 21.25
CA ARG A 46 -5.53 -19.29 20.46
C ARG A 46 -5.53 -20.39 19.40
N ASP A 47 -5.91 -21.61 19.77
CA ASP A 47 -5.86 -22.74 18.84
C ASP A 47 -6.92 -22.59 17.73
N ILE A 48 -8.12 -22.10 18.06
CA ILE A 48 -9.15 -21.72 17.06
C ILE A 48 -8.63 -20.61 16.14
N TYR A 49 -7.99 -19.58 16.70
CA TYR A 49 -7.38 -18.49 15.92
C TYR A 49 -6.38 -19.06 14.92
N ARG A 50 -5.42 -19.86 15.35
CA ARG A 50 -4.35 -20.41 14.48
C ARG A 50 -4.86 -21.43 13.45
N ASN A 51 -5.97 -22.10 13.73
CA ASN A 51 -6.65 -22.94 12.75
C ASN A 51 -7.39 -22.12 11.68
N THR A 52 -7.77 -20.88 12.00
CA THR A 52 -8.56 -20.00 11.11
C THR A 52 -7.71 -18.97 10.36
N LEU A 53 -6.73 -18.37 11.03
CA LEU A 53 -5.91 -17.23 10.61
C LEU A 53 -4.42 -17.58 10.70
N ASP A 54 -3.57 -16.77 10.08
CA ASP A 54 -2.11 -16.93 10.10
C ASP A 54 -1.53 -16.93 11.52
N ASP A 55 -0.38 -17.57 11.70
CA ASP A 55 0.35 -17.47 12.96
C ASP A 55 0.90 -16.05 13.12
N PRO A 56 0.50 -15.31 14.16
CA PRO A 56 0.92 -13.94 14.35
C PRO A 56 2.40 -13.89 14.79
N PRO A 57 3.09 -12.77 14.53
CA PRO A 57 4.50 -12.61 14.88
C PRO A 57 4.77 -12.51 16.38
N THR A 58 3.74 -12.27 17.18
CA THR A 58 3.81 -12.22 18.64
C THR A 58 2.79 -13.18 19.24
N ASN A 59 3.17 -13.82 20.35
CA ASN A 59 2.27 -14.68 21.12
C ASN A 59 1.52 -13.92 22.22
N ASP A 60 1.86 -12.66 22.45
CA ASP A 60 1.25 -11.80 23.46
C ASP A 60 0.04 -11.07 22.88
N LEU A 61 -0.98 -11.86 22.52
CA LEU A 61 -2.27 -11.37 22.03
C LEU A 61 -3.38 -11.73 23.01
N ASP A 62 -4.37 -10.86 23.09
CA ASP A 62 -5.64 -11.20 23.72
C ASP A 62 -6.46 -12.05 22.73
N TRP A 63 -6.22 -13.36 22.74
CA TRP A 63 -6.82 -14.31 21.80
C TRP A 63 -8.35 -14.34 21.85
N GLU A 64 -8.94 -14.10 23.03
CA GLU A 64 -10.40 -14.01 23.16
C GLU A 64 -10.92 -12.77 22.43
N ARG A 65 -10.28 -11.62 22.66
CA ARG A 65 -10.61 -10.38 21.94
C ARG A 65 -10.38 -10.50 20.44
N GLU A 66 -9.29 -11.11 19.98
CA GLU A 66 -9.01 -11.29 18.56
C GLU A 66 -10.11 -12.11 17.86
N LEU A 67 -10.58 -13.20 18.49
CA LEU A 67 -11.70 -13.98 17.96
C LEU A 67 -13.03 -13.21 17.99
N HIS A 68 -13.30 -12.47 19.07
CA HIS A 68 -14.51 -11.67 19.18
C HIS A 68 -14.56 -10.56 18.12
N ASP A 69 -13.44 -9.86 17.92
CA ASP A 69 -13.32 -8.81 16.93
C ASP A 69 -13.42 -9.38 15.50
N LEU A 70 -12.86 -10.58 15.25
CA LEU A 70 -13.02 -11.30 13.99
C LEU A 70 -14.49 -11.63 13.70
N VAL A 71 -15.21 -12.22 14.66
CA VAL A 71 -16.63 -12.56 14.52
C VAL A 71 -17.46 -11.29 14.31
N ARG A 72 -17.19 -10.23 15.08
CA ARG A 72 -17.87 -8.93 14.93
C ARG A 72 -17.62 -8.33 13.54
N LEU A 73 -16.39 -8.38 13.03
CA LEU A 73 -16.06 -7.92 11.68
C LEU A 73 -16.90 -8.66 10.63
N ARG A 74 -16.96 -10.00 10.70
CA ARG A 74 -17.78 -10.83 9.80
C ARG A 74 -19.27 -10.44 9.87
N LEU A 75 -19.80 -10.24 11.07
CA LEU A 75 -21.19 -9.83 11.27
C LEU A 75 -21.50 -8.44 10.69
N ILE A 76 -20.58 -7.47 10.85
CA ILE A 76 -20.71 -6.13 10.27
C ILE A 76 -20.69 -6.21 8.74
N CYS A 77 -19.73 -6.94 8.18
CA CYS A 77 -19.59 -7.14 6.74
C CYS A 77 -20.79 -7.88 6.14
N ALA A 78 -21.45 -8.76 6.91
CA ALA A 78 -22.66 -9.47 6.47
C ALA A 78 -23.95 -8.63 6.51
N ARG A 79 -23.95 -7.42 7.09
CA ARG A 79 -25.13 -6.53 7.07
C ARG A 79 -25.52 -6.19 5.63
N PRO A 80 -26.82 -6.04 5.30
CA PRO A 80 -27.27 -6.03 3.90
C PRO A 80 -26.98 -4.74 3.12
N THR A 81 -26.79 -3.61 3.80
CA THR A 81 -26.61 -2.31 3.12
C THR A 81 -25.37 -1.59 3.62
N ALA A 82 -24.75 -0.79 2.74
CA ALA A 82 -23.62 0.06 3.12
C ALA A 82 -23.99 1.00 4.28
N GLU A 83 -25.17 1.62 4.22
CA GLU A 83 -25.64 2.55 5.25
C GLU A 83 -25.70 1.93 6.65
N SER A 84 -26.17 0.67 6.75
CA SER A 84 -26.28 -0.04 8.03
C SER A 84 -24.94 -0.36 8.71
N LYS A 85 -23.81 -0.17 8.01
CA LYS A 85 -22.47 -0.50 8.50
C LYS A 85 -21.47 0.67 8.46
N LYS A 86 -21.80 1.81 7.83
CA LYS A 86 -20.90 2.99 7.76
C LYS A 86 -20.40 3.48 9.12
N SER A 87 -21.26 3.49 10.14
CA SER A 87 -20.89 3.94 11.51
C SER A 87 -19.81 3.09 12.18
N GLU A 88 -19.51 1.90 11.66
CA GLU A 88 -18.52 0.98 12.22
C GLU A 88 -17.11 1.20 11.64
N LEU A 89 -16.89 2.22 10.80
CA LEU A 89 -15.63 2.44 10.07
C LEU A 89 -14.40 2.35 10.98
N SER A 90 -14.38 3.04 12.11
CA SER A 90 -13.20 3.03 12.99
C SER A 90 -12.92 1.64 13.59
N PHE A 91 -13.96 0.85 13.88
CA PHE A 91 -13.77 -0.54 14.33
C PHE A 91 -13.21 -1.41 13.20
N VAL A 92 -13.78 -1.30 11.99
CA VAL A 92 -13.34 -2.04 10.81
C VAL A 92 -11.90 -1.67 10.45
N TYR A 93 -11.57 -0.39 10.43
CA TYR A 93 -10.23 0.14 10.20
C TYR A 93 -9.20 -0.50 11.14
N ASN A 94 -9.44 -0.44 12.45
CA ASN A 94 -8.53 -0.97 13.45
C ASN A 94 -8.38 -2.49 13.33
N THR A 95 -9.48 -3.21 13.09
CA THR A 95 -9.47 -4.67 12.99
C THR A 95 -8.77 -5.15 11.72
N VAL A 96 -9.05 -4.54 10.56
CA VAL A 96 -8.39 -4.86 9.29
C VAL A 96 -6.89 -4.60 9.37
N THR A 97 -6.50 -3.43 9.90
CA THR A 97 -5.08 -3.08 10.06
C THR A 97 -4.34 -4.06 10.97
N ARG A 98 -4.96 -4.49 12.07
CA ARG A 98 -4.40 -5.50 12.98
C ARG A 98 -4.33 -6.88 12.35
N LEU A 99 -5.34 -7.31 11.60
CA LEU A 99 -5.31 -8.56 10.85
C LEU A 99 -4.17 -8.59 9.84
N LEU A 100 -3.93 -7.50 9.11
CA LEU A 100 -2.79 -7.39 8.20
C LEU A 100 -1.46 -7.36 8.95
N LYS A 101 -1.36 -6.66 10.09
CA LYS A 101 -0.15 -6.68 10.93
C LYS A 101 0.24 -8.09 11.41
N ASN A 102 -0.77 -8.94 11.59
CA ASN A 102 -0.64 -10.33 12.03
C ASN A 102 -0.64 -11.35 10.87
N ALA A 103 -0.59 -10.89 9.62
CA ALA A 103 -0.55 -11.76 8.45
C ALA A 103 0.78 -12.53 8.31
N SER A 104 0.73 -13.60 7.50
CA SER A 104 1.84 -14.50 7.21
C SER A 104 3.16 -13.79 6.88
N ARG A 105 4.25 -14.23 7.51
CA ARG A 105 5.63 -13.80 7.22
C ARG A 105 6.46 -14.96 6.66
N GLN A 106 5.82 -15.86 5.93
CA GLN A 106 6.48 -17.03 5.36
C GLN A 106 7.44 -16.64 4.24
N ASP A 107 8.54 -17.37 4.13
CA ASP A 107 9.63 -17.09 3.19
C ASP A 107 9.47 -17.79 1.82
N TYR A 108 8.26 -18.25 1.47
CA TYR A 108 8.01 -18.89 0.18
C TYR A 108 6.97 -18.15 -0.66
N ARG A 109 7.18 -18.17 -1.97
CA ARG A 109 6.29 -17.56 -2.96
C ARG A 109 5.21 -18.54 -3.39
N ILE A 110 4.02 -18.02 -3.69
CA ILE A 110 2.94 -18.79 -4.34
C ILE A 110 3.37 -19.23 -5.74
N SER A 111 4.06 -18.36 -6.47
CA SER A 111 4.62 -18.65 -7.78
C SER A 111 5.81 -17.74 -8.09
N HIS A 112 6.53 -18.06 -9.15
CA HIS A 112 7.61 -17.22 -9.69
C HIS A 112 7.18 -15.76 -9.92
N ALA A 113 5.96 -15.51 -10.40
CA ALA A 113 5.50 -14.16 -10.75
C ALA A 113 4.95 -13.35 -9.55
N VAL A 114 4.82 -13.97 -8.37
CA VAL A 114 4.26 -13.36 -7.15
C VAL A 114 5.38 -13.10 -6.15
N THR A 115 5.43 -11.89 -5.60
CA THR A 115 6.49 -11.43 -4.68
C THR A 115 6.07 -11.46 -3.21
N TYR A 116 4.96 -12.14 -2.88
CA TYR A 116 4.43 -12.24 -1.52
C TYR A 116 3.91 -13.65 -1.21
N PRO A 117 3.82 -14.05 0.08
CA PRO A 117 3.34 -15.37 0.46
C PRO A 117 1.80 -15.38 0.52
N GLU A 118 1.22 -16.57 0.61
CA GLU A 118 -0.20 -16.70 0.93
C GLU A 118 -0.47 -16.25 2.37
N SER A 119 -1.63 -15.65 2.61
CA SER A 119 -2.08 -15.22 3.93
C SER A 119 -3.57 -15.51 4.11
N ARG A 120 -3.91 -16.30 5.13
CA ARG A 120 -5.31 -16.54 5.52
C ARG A 120 -5.99 -15.24 5.96
N ASN A 121 -5.24 -14.32 6.55
CA ASN A 121 -5.75 -13.02 6.95
C ASN A 121 -6.12 -12.18 5.73
N ALA A 122 -5.22 -12.07 4.74
CA ALA A 122 -5.50 -11.32 3.51
C ALA A 122 -6.60 -11.97 2.67
N ASN A 123 -6.66 -13.30 2.60
CA ASN A 123 -7.71 -14.05 1.91
C ASN A 123 -9.08 -13.80 2.55
N LEU A 124 -9.17 -13.88 3.89
CA LEU A 124 -10.40 -13.53 4.60
C LEU A 124 -10.86 -12.10 4.29
N LEU A 125 -9.93 -11.13 4.32
CA LEU A 125 -10.26 -9.73 4.03
C LEU A 125 -10.70 -9.55 2.58
N THR A 126 -10.09 -10.28 1.65
CA THR A 126 -10.50 -10.33 0.24
C THR A 126 -11.94 -10.77 0.12
N ASP A 127 -12.32 -11.87 0.77
CA ASP A 127 -13.70 -12.40 0.76
C ASP A 127 -14.69 -11.38 1.34
N LEU A 128 -14.34 -10.76 2.46
CA LEU A 128 -15.20 -9.76 3.10
C LEU A 128 -15.40 -8.52 2.24
N PHE A 129 -14.36 -8.03 1.58
CA PHE A 129 -14.43 -6.82 0.76
C PHE A 129 -14.78 -7.08 -0.71
N GLN A 130 -15.15 -8.31 -1.07
CA GLN A 130 -15.67 -8.62 -2.41
C GLN A 130 -17.04 -7.94 -2.67
N SER A 131 -17.83 -7.69 -1.62
CA SER A 131 -19.14 -7.01 -1.71
C SER A 131 -18.99 -5.51 -1.97
N ASP A 132 -19.71 -5.01 -2.98
CA ASP A 132 -19.81 -3.59 -3.31
C ASP A 132 -20.26 -2.77 -2.09
N GLU A 133 -21.18 -3.30 -1.27
CA GLU A 133 -21.69 -2.64 -0.06
C GLU A 133 -20.60 -2.45 1.01
N ASN A 134 -19.68 -3.41 1.15
CA ASN A 134 -18.54 -3.29 2.06
C ASN A 134 -17.51 -2.28 1.53
N GLN A 135 -17.26 -2.29 0.23
CA GLN A 135 -16.39 -1.31 -0.42
C GLN A 135 -16.94 0.11 -0.29
N GLU A 136 -18.25 0.30 -0.51
CA GLU A 136 -18.91 1.60 -0.37
C GLU A 136 -18.85 2.09 1.09
N ALA A 137 -19.11 1.21 2.05
CA ALA A 137 -19.18 1.59 3.47
C ALA A 137 -17.81 1.88 4.10
N PHE A 138 -16.71 1.35 3.56
CA PHE A 138 -15.41 1.41 4.24
C PHE A 138 -14.26 1.90 3.37
N LEU A 139 -14.28 1.67 2.05
CA LEU A 139 -13.19 2.09 1.13
C LEU A 139 -13.53 3.38 0.35
N SER A 140 -14.81 3.75 0.30
CA SER A 140 -15.32 4.84 -0.56
C SER A 140 -15.83 6.04 0.25
N ARG A 141 -15.13 6.39 1.34
CA ARG A 141 -15.54 7.46 2.27
C ARG A 141 -14.57 8.60 2.40
N SER A 142 -13.49 8.65 1.61
CA SER A 142 -12.62 9.82 1.57
C SER A 142 -13.37 11.05 1.01
N PHE A 143 -12.82 12.23 1.24
CA PHE A 143 -13.32 13.49 0.68
C PHE A 143 -13.35 13.44 -0.86
N LEU A 144 -12.44 12.70 -1.49
CA LEU A 144 -12.43 12.48 -2.94
C LEU A 144 -13.74 11.81 -3.41
N PHE A 145 -14.20 10.79 -2.69
CA PHE A 145 -15.48 10.13 -3.00
C PHE A 145 -16.69 11.01 -2.67
N GLU A 146 -16.68 11.73 -1.54
CA GLU A 146 -17.76 12.68 -1.20
C GLU A 146 -17.93 13.73 -2.30
N ARG A 147 -16.80 14.27 -2.80
CA ARG A 147 -16.78 15.25 -3.88
C ARG A 147 -17.29 14.66 -5.20
N ALA A 148 -16.88 13.44 -5.53
CA ALA A 148 -17.34 12.77 -6.74
C ALA A 148 -18.85 12.46 -6.71
N ARG A 149 -19.40 12.16 -5.53
CA ARG A 149 -20.84 11.96 -5.32
C ARG A 149 -21.64 13.26 -5.21
N GLY A 150 -20.99 14.41 -5.09
CA GLY A 150 -21.64 15.71 -4.89
C GLY A 150 -22.30 15.86 -3.51
N GLU A 151 -21.79 15.15 -2.49
CA GLU A 151 -22.39 15.10 -1.15
C GLU A 151 -22.13 16.37 -0.32
N THR A 152 -21.08 17.12 -0.66
CA THR A 152 -20.72 18.34 0.07
C THR A 152 -20.13 19.40 -0.85
N ASN A 153 -20.51 20.66 -0.59
CA ASN A 153 -19.86 21.87 -1.10
C ASN A 153 -19.04 22.57 -0.01
N ARG A 154 -18.95 21.97 1.19
CA ARG A 154 -18.19 22.50 2.33
C ARG A 154 -16.84 21.81 2.40
N PHE A 155 -15.80 22.61 2.28
CA PHE A 155 -14.40 22.20 2.35
C PHE A 155 -13.93 22.34 3.79
N GLN A 156 -13.40 21.27 4.36
CA GLN A 156 -12.86 21.25 5.73
C GLN A 156 -11.35 21.04 5.69
N ASP A 157 -10.66 21.79 6.54
CA ASP A 157 -9.23 21.69 6.79
C ASP A 157 -9.05 21.82 8.32
N PRO A 158 -8.44 20.84 9.02
CA PRO A 158 -7.78 19.64 8.51
C PRO A 158 -8.74 18.54 7.97
N PRO A 159 -8.23 17.56 7.21
CA PRO A 159 -8.99 16.38 6.79
C PRO A 159 -9.63 15.64 7.97
N LYS A 160 -10.84 15.09 7.76
CA LYS A 160 -11.51 14.29 8.79
C LYS A 160 -10.77 12.98 9.02
N GLU A 161 -10.71 12.53 10.27
CA GLU A 161 -10.09 11.25 10.62
C GLU A 161 -10.73 10.07 9.87
N GLU A 162 -12.06 10.06 9.74
CA GLU A 162 -12.78 9.02 8.99
C GLU A 162 -12.38 8.97 7.50
N HIS A 163 -12.07 10.13 6.90
CA HIS A 163 -11.60 10.19 5.51
C HIS A 163 -10.24 9.54 5.37
N GLN A 164 -9.33 9.83 6.30
CA GLN A 164 -7.99 9.24 6.36
C GLN A 164 -8.06 7.71 6.62
N GLN A 165 -8.92 7.26 7.53
CA GLN A 165 -9.14 5.83 7.81
C GLN A 165 -9.64 5.08 6.56
N SER A 166 -10.63 5.64 5.85
CA SER A 166 -11.16 5.04 4.63
C SER A 166 -10.13 5.00 3.50
N ALA A 167 -9.41 6.11 3.28
CA ALA A 167 -8.38 6.21 2.26
C ALA A 167 -7.19 5.25 2.52
N LYS A 168 -6.81 5.05 3.78
CA LYS A 168 -5.80 4.05 4.17
C LYS A 168 -6.29 2.63 3.89
N LEU A 169 -7.55 2.30 4.24
CA LEU A 169 -8.12 0.99 3.90
C LEU A 169 -8.14 0.76 2.40
N HIS A 170 -8.51 1.76 1.60
CA HIS A 170 -8.51 1.66 0.15
C HIS A 170 -7.08 1.49 -0.41
N SER A 171 -6.10 2.17 0.17
CA SER A 171 -4.68 2.03 -0.18
C SER A 171 -4.14 0.62 0.14
N LEU A 172 -4.54 0.04 1.28
CA LEU A 172 -4.21 -1.34 1.69
C LEU A 172 -4.95 -2.39 0.86
N TYR A 173 -6.22 -2.12 0.51
CA TYR A 173 -7.02 -2.96 -0.39
C TYR A 173 -6.35 -3.07 -1.75
N GLY A 174 -5.79 -1.96 -2.25
CA GLY A 174 -4.80 -2.01 -3.31
C GLY A 174 -5.35 -2.31 -4.72
N MET A 175 -6.66 -2.52 -4.87
CA MET A 175 -7.31 -2.47 -6.18
C MET A 175 -8.07 -1.15 -6.27
N PRO A 176 -7.49 -0.08 -6.87
CA PRO A 176 -8.15 1.21 -6.83
C PRO A 176 -9.52 1.17 -7.51
N LEU A 177 -10.55 1.53 -6.75
CA LEU A 177 -11.93 1.64 -7.21
C LEU A 177 -12.00 2.87 -8.11
N LEU A 178 -12.02 2.68 -9.43
CA LEU A 178 -11.98 3.79 -10.39
C LEU A 178 -13.32 4.52 -10.56
N LYS A 179 -14.39 3.96 -9.97
CA LYS A 179 -15.74 4.51 -10.02
C LYS A 179 -16.40 4.41 -8.66
N HIS A 180 -17.21 5.40 -8.30
CA HIS A 180 -18.08 5.35 -7.12
C HIS A 180 -19.49 4.81 -7.44
N GLY A 181 -19.73 4.37 -8.68
CA GLY A 181 -21.02 3.90 -9.14
C GLY A 181 -20.93 3.21 -10.50
N ARG A 182 -22.08 2.88 -11.09
CA ARG A 182 -22.16 2.11 -12.34
C ARG A 182 -22.11 2.98 -13.61
N THR A 183 -22.30 4.30 -13.49
CA THR A 183 -22.40 5.22 -14.63
C THR A 183 -21.03 5.69 -15.13
N ARG A 184 -20.95 6.16 -16.38
CA ARG A 184 -19.74 6.81 -16.92
C ARG A 184 -19.37 8.12 -16.20
N SER A 185 -20.34 8.82 -15.61
CA SER A 185 -20.12 10.03 -14.82
C SER A 185 -19.46 9.76 -13.47
N SER A 186 -19.47 8.51 -12.99
CA SER A 186 -18.94 8.16 -11.67
C SER A 186 -17.42 8.00 -11.58
N ARG A 187 -16.68 8.45 -12.61
CA ARG A 187 -15.22 8.32 -12.68
C ARG A 187 -14.56 9.14 -11.57
N LEU A 188 -13.65 8.50 -10.84
CA LEU A 188 -12.89 9.15 -9.76
C LEU A 188 -11.61 9.82 -10.26
N TYR A 189 -11.10 9.38 -11.42
CA TYR A 189 -9.86 9.87 -12.01
C TYR A 189 -9.78 11.40 -12.15
N PRO A 190 -10.81 12.13 -12.64
CA PRO A 190 -10.71 13.59 -12.77
C PRO A 190 -10.59 14.32 -11.43
N PHE A 191 -11.19 13.76 -10.38
CA PHE A 191 -11.09 14.27 -9.02
C PHE A 191 -9.71 13.96 -8.43
N ALA A 192 -9.19 12.75 -8.67
CA ALA A 192 -7.85 12.36 -8.26
C ALA A 192 -6.77 13.25 -8.90
N CYS A 193 -6.85 13.49 -10.21
CA CYS A 193 -5.94 14.40 -10.92
C CYS A 193 -5.95 15.80 -10.33
N SER A 194 -7.14 16.34 -10.01
CA SER A 194 -7.23 17.66 -9.39
C SER A 194 -6.59 17.75 -8.01
N LYS A 195 -6.47 16.63 -7.27
CA LYS A 195 -5.72 16.58 -6.01
C LYS A 195 -4.23 16.38 -6.25
N VAL A 196 -3.85 15.54 -7.21
CA VAL A 196 -2.45 15.20 -7.50
C VAL A 196 -1.69 16.36 -8.12
N TYR A 197 -2.28 17.11 -9.06
CA TYR A 197 -1.60 18.16 -9.82
C TYR A 197 -1.83 19.59 -9.31
N ASP A 198 -2.55 19.76 -8.18
CA ASP A 198 -2.70 21.07 -7.54
C ASP A 198 -1.45 21.44 -6.74
N LEU A 199 -0.64 22.36 -7.29
CA LEU A 199 0.61 22.82 -6.69
C LEU A 199 0.44 23.45 -5.31
N ARG A 200 -0.76 23.92 -4.97
CA ARG A 200 -1.06 24.47 -3.63
C ARG A 200 -0.90 23.41 -2.52
N GLN A 201 -0.91 22.12 -2.86
CA GLN A 201 -0.69 21.02 -1.92
C GLN A 201 0.80 20.61 -1.76
N TYR A 202 1.71 21.23 -2.51
CA TYR A 202 3.13 20.93 -2.49
C TYR A 202 3.86 22.02 -1.71
N THR A 203 3.94 21.83 -0.39
CA THR A 203 4.50 22.82 0.53
C THR A 203 5.75 22.26 1.21
N ARG A 204 6.47 23.14 1.91
CA ARG A 204 7.58 22.71 2.77
C ARG A 204 7.12 21.74 3.87
N ASN A 205 5.91 21.91 4.40
CA ASN A 205 5.36 21.07 5.46
C ASN A 205 4.95 19.69 4.94
N THR A 206 4.35 19.62 3.75
CA THR A 206 4.05 18.32 3.10
C THR A 206 5.29 17.68 2.50
N ARG A 207 6.44 18.37 2.54
CA ARG A 207 7.70 17.98 1.90
C ARG A 207 7.53 17.68 0.42
N TRP A 208 6.51 18.25 -0.23
CA TRP A 208 6.14 17.95 -1.61
C TRP A 208 5.77 16.48 -1.86
N GLY A 209 5.46 15.73 -0.80
CA GLY A 209 5.04 14.33 -0.84
C GLY A 209 3.63 14.14 -0.23
N PRO A 210 3.21 12.89 -0.01
CA PRO A 210 1.92 12.55 0.57
C PRO A 210 1.93 12.67 2.10
N PHE A 211 2.36 13.81 2.64
CA PHE A 211 2.41 14.08 4.08
C PHE A 211 1.48 15.22 4.47
N MET A 212 1.02 15.20 5.73
CA MET A 212 0.13 16.22 6.27
C MET A 212 0.79 17.61 6.25
N ASN A 213 0.00 18.64 5.93
CA ASN A 213 0.48 20.03 5.83
C ASN A 213 0.71 20.72 7.19
N ASP A 214 0.62 19.96 8.29
CA ASP A 214 0.82 20.41 9.67
C ASP A 214 2.29 20.26 10.14
N GLY A 215 3.16 19.69 9.29
CA GLY A 215 4.58 19.47 9.61
C GLY A 215 4.83 18.28 10.53
N SER A 216 3.82 17.45 10.80
CA SER A 216 3.94 16.28 11.67
C SER A 216 4.60 15.06 11.01
N ASP A 217 4.85 15.11 9.70
CA ASP A 217 5.31 13.97 8.88
C ASP A 217 4.36 12.76 8.88
N ARG A 218 3.14 12.92 9.40
CA ARG A 218 2.07 11.94 9.25
C ARG A 218 1.67 11.82 7.79
N VAL A 219 1.23 10.65 7.39
CA VAL A 219 0.85 10.36 6.00
C VAL A 219 -0.53 10.97 5.71
N ASP A 220 -0.66 11.73 4.61
CA ASP A 220 -1.97 12.07 4.04
C ASP A 220 -2.44 10.91 3.16
N TRP A 221 -3.24 10.01 3.73
CA TRP A 221 -3.77 8.84 3.04
C TRP A 221 -4.72 9.20 1.91
N GLU A 222 -5.37 10.36 1.93
CA GLU A 222 -6.17 10.83 0.81
C GLU A 222 -5.30 11.29 -0.37
N LYS A 223 -4.09 11.79 -0.11
CA LYS A 223 -3.10 12.05 -1.18
C LYS A 223 -2.55 10.74 -1.74
N VAL A 224 -2.29 9.74 -0.89
CA VAL A 224 -1.89 8.40 -1.33
C VAL A 224 -2.97 7.76 -2.20
N GLU A 225 -4.24 7.80 -1.77
CA GLU A 225 -5.39 7.27 -2.51
C GLU A 225 -5.53 7.95 -3.88
N ALA A 226 -5.50 9.28 -3.93
CA ALA A 226 -5.58 10.03 -5.18
C ALA A 226 -4.43 9.64 -6.13
N THR A 227 -3.22 9.50 -5.61
CA THR A 227 -2.03 9.08 -6.37
C THR A 227 -2.23 7.68 -6.96
N LEU A 228 -2.71 6.72 -6.16
CA LEU A 228 -3.03 5.37 -6.61
C LEU A 228 -4.10 5.35 -7.72
N LEU A 229 -5.15 6.16 -7.59
CA LEU A 229 -6.21 6.28 -8.60
C LEU A 229 -5.68 6.81 -9.93
N VAL A 230 -4.81 7.83 -9.92
CA VAL A 230 -4.19 8.38 -11.13
C VAL A 230 -3.29 7.35 -11.80
N LEU A 231 -2.39 6.72 -11.04
CA LEU A 231 -1.47 5.71 -11.58
C LEU A 231 -2.24 4.51 -12.15
N ARG A 232 -3.32 4.07 -11.49
CA ARG A 232 -4.17 2.97 -11.94
C ARG A 232 -4.90 3.27 -13.24
N ASN A 233 -5.43 4.49 -13.38
CA ASN A 233 -6.06 4.91 -14.64
C ASN A 233 -5.06 4.86 -15.80
N ASN A 234 -3.85 5.39 -15.59
CA ASN A 234 -2.79 5.40 -16.60
C ASN A 234 -2.33 3.99 -17.00
N ILE A 235 -2.08 3.12 -16.02
CA ILE A 235 -1.67 1.73 -16.27
C ILE A 235 -2.73 0.96 -17.07
N LYS A 236 -4.02 1.14 -16.76
CA LYS A 236 -5.10 0.53 -17.56
C LYS A 236 -5.20 1.10 -18.97
N ASN A 237 -5.11 2.43 -19.12
CA ASN A 237 -5.21 3.08 -20.44
C ASN A 237 -4.08 2.66 -21.38
N LYS A 238 -2.91 2.31 -20.84
CA LYS A 238 -1.76 1.79 -21.59
C LYS A 238 -1.72 0.25 -21.68
N SER A 239 -2.76 -0.44 -21.23
CA SER A 239 -2.83 -1.92 -21.18
C SER A 239 -1.67 -2.58 -20.42
N LEU A 240 -1.03 -1.83 -19.52
CA LEU A 240 0.07 -2.30 -18.69
C LEU A 240 -0.44 -3.19 -17.55
N ASP A 241 -1.74 -3.18 -17.24
CA ASP A 241 -2.35 -3.99 -16.18
C ASP A 241 -2.26 -5.51 -16.41
N THR A 242 -1.88 -5.92 -17.61
CA THR A 242 -1.53 -7.31 -17.95
C THR A 242 -0.12 -7.71 -17.50
N PHE A 243 0.76 -6.74 -17.21
CA PHE A 243 2.11 -7.00 -16.76
C PHE A 243 2.09 -7.67 -15.38
N PRO A 244 2.86 -8.77 -15.13
CA PRO A 244 2.52 -9.64 -14.02
C PRO A 244 2.66 -9.00 -12.64
N ILE A 245 3.54 -8.00 -12.49
CA ILE A 245 3.62 -7.22 -11.24
C ILE A 245 2.29 -6.50 -10.92
N PHE A 246 1.64 -5.90 -11.93
CA PHE A 246 0.38 -5.19 -11.77
C PHE A 246 -0.78 -6.17 -11.68
N SER A 247 -0.76 -7.27 -12.44
CA SER A 247 -1.81 -8.28 -12.32
C SER A 247 -1.81 -8.95 -10.95
N ASN A 248 -0.64 -9.21 -10.37
CA ASN A 248 -0.52 -9.94 -9.11
C ASN A 248 -0.63 -9.07 -7.87
N LEU A 249 -0.40 -7.75 -7.98
CA LEU A 249 -0.57 -6.80 -6.87
C LEU A 249 -1.84 -5.96 -7.00
N TRP A 250 -2.11 -5.37 -8.17
CA TRP A 250 -3.21 -4.40 -8.33
C TRP A 250 -4.53 -5.00 -8.79
N ASN A 251 -4.56 -6.28 -9.14
CA ASN A 251 -5.80 -7.01 -9.44
C ASN A 251 -6.17 -8.02 -8.34
N VAL A 252 -5.43 -8.03 -7.22
CA VAL A 252 -5.68 -8.92 -6.09
C VAL A 252 -5.86 -8.07 -4.82
N PRO A 253 -7.01 -8.11 -4.15
CA PRO A 253 -7.24 -7.36 -2.92
C PRO A 253 -6.22 -7.71 -1.85
N PHE A 254 -5.74 -6.70 -1.12
CA PHE A 254 -4.80 -6.83 -0.02
C PHE A 254 -3.46 -7.52 -0.37
N ALA A 255 -3.19 -7.80 -1.65
CA ALA A 255 -1.97 -8.47 -2.07
C ALA A 255 -0.71 -7.76 -1.57
N GLY A 256 0.06 -8.48 -0.75
CA GLY A 256 1.31 -8.01 -0.18
C GLY A 256 1.19 -6.79 0.74
N SER A 257 0.01 -6.36 1.19
CA SER A 257 -0.17 -5.12 1.97
C SER A 257 0.10 -5.26 3.48
N TRP A 258 1.08 -6.08 3.84
CA TRP A 258 1.52 -6.29 5.22
C TRP A 258 3.04 -6.32 5.37
N THR A 259 3.49 -6.19 6.62
CA THR A 259 4.90 -6.07 6.97
C THR A 259 5.63 -7.39 6.71
N LYS A 260 6.82 -7.32 6.10
CA LYS A 260 7.61 -8.48 5.67
C LYS A 260 6.87 -9.42 4.72
N SER A 261 5.99 -8.87 3.89
CA SER A 261 5.32 -9.64 2.85
C SER A 261 6.17 -9.82 1.60
N TYR A 262 7.24 -9.03 1.40
CA TYR A 262 8.12 -9.23 0.26
C TYR A 262 8.94 -10.50 0.45
N VAL A 263 8.77 -11.44 -0.49
CA VAL A 263 9.55 -12.67 -0.55
C VAL A 263 10.44 -12.57 -1.78
N PRO A 264 11.78 -12.56 -1.64
CA PRO A 264 12.69 -12.47 -2.76
C PRO A 264 12.66 -13.74 -3.62
N PHE A 265 13.17 -13.64 -4.85
CA PHE A 265 13.35 -14.83 -5.68
C PHE A 265 14.57 -15.56 -5.11
N PRO A 266 14.54 -16.90 -4.90
CA PRO A 266 15.69 -17.63 -4.40
C PRO A 266 16.83 -17.54 -5.42
N ILE A 267 17.70 -16.55 -5.20
CA ILE A 267 18.95 -16.36 -5.88
C ILE A 267 20.00 -16.70 -4.85
N ASP A 268 20.83 -17.68 -5.17
CA ASP A 268 22.02 -17.98 -4.37
C ASP A 268 23.01 -16.83 -4.57
N ARG A 269 22.91 -15.83 -3.69
CA ARG A 269 23.85 -14.71 -3.61
C ARG A 269 24.21 -14.46 -2.16
N GLU A 270 25.48 -14.12 -1.94
CA GLU A 270 25.92 -13.62 -0.66
C GLU A 270 25.38 -12.21 -0.46
N ARG A 271 24.78 -11.97 0.71
CA ARG A 271 24.36 -10.63 1.15
C ARG A 271 25.53 -9.97 1.88
N THR A 272 25.69 -8.68 1.67
CA THR A 272 26.67 -7.87 2.40
C THR A 272 26.25 -7.63 3.84
N ASP A 273 27.20 -7.30 4.72
CA ASP A 273 26.89 -6.96 6.12
C ASP A 273 25.90 -5.80 6.22
N LEU A 274 26.01 -4.80 5.34
CA LEU A 274 25.09 -3.66 5.29
C LEU A 274 23.67 -4.08 4.91
N GLU A 275 23.50 -5.01 3.96
CA GLU A 275 22.18 -5.54 3.61
C GLU A 275 21.54 -6.34 4.75
N LEU A 276 22.34 -7.03 5.56
CA LEU A 276 21.87 -7.76 6.73
C LEU A 276 21.43 -6.80 7.86
N GLU A 277 22.03 -5.62 7.93
CA GLU A 277 21.68 -4.56 8.90
C GLU A 277 20.51 -3.68 8.44
N ASP A 278 20.18 -3.66 7.14
CA ASP A 278 19.10 -2.83 6.58
C ASP A 278 17.70 -3.37 6.95
N PRO A 279 16.92 -2.65 7.79
CA PRO A 279 15.57 -3.09 8.14
C PRO A 279 14.55 -2.92 7.02
N TYR A 280 14.81 -2.09 6.01
CA TYR A 280 13.84 -1.73 4.96
C TYR A 280 13.95 -2.60 3.70
N ASP A 281 15.02 -3.36 3.54
CA ASP A 281 15.30 -4.23 2.39
C ASP A 281 15.37 -3.44 1.06
N VAL A 282 16.20 -2.39 1.06
CA VAL A 282 16.34 -1.42 -0.04
C VAL A 282 17.01 -2.03 -1.26
N SER A 283 18.10 -2.78 -1.06
CA SER A 283 18.93 -3.33 -2.14
C SER A 283 18.14 -4.21 -3.10
N GLY A 284 18.23 -3.93 -4.41
CA GLY A 284 17.62 -4.75 -5.45
C GLY A 284 17.20 -3.97 -6.69
N THR A 285 16.42 -4.65 -7.53
CA THR A 285 15.83 -4.10 -8.75
C THR A 285 14.36 -3.74 -8.52
N TRP A 286 13.99 -2.52 -8.88
CA TRP A 286 12.65 -1.95 -8.67
C TRP A 286 12.05 -1.46 -9.99
N LEU A 287 10.78 -1.74 -10.21
CA LEU A 287 10.01 -1.13 -11.29
C LEU A 287 9.32 0.13 -10.78
N ARG A 288 9.60 1.26 -11.39
CA ARG A 288 9.02 2.56 -11.12
C ARG A 288 8.10 2.99 -12.26
N VAL A 289 6.97 3.58 -11.88
CA VAL A 289 6.02 4.26 -12.75
C VAL A 289 6.03 5.74 -12.38
N VAL A 290 6.08 6.60 -13.38
CA VAL A 290 5.83 8.04 -13.24
C VAL A 290 4.76 8.45 -14.25
N CYS A 291 3.81 9.27 -13.83
CA CYS A 291 2.91 9.96 -14.76
C CYS A 291 3.15 11.47 -14.68
N PHE A 292 2.89 12.16 -15.79
CA PHE A 292 3.06 13.60 -15.88
C PHE A 292 2.17 14.20 -16.95
N LEU A 293 1.74 15.44 -16.71
CA LEU A 293 1.04 16.26 -17.70
C LEU A 293 2.04 16.92 -18.64
N ASP A 294 1.58 17.30 -19.84
CA ASP A 294 2.31 18.29 -20.62
C ASP A 294 2.50 19.57 -19.80
N TYR A 295 3.65 20.22 -19.93
CA TYR A 295 3.96 21.39 -19.12
C TYR A 295 2.97 22.54 -19.37
N ASN A 296 2.45 22.71 -20.59
CA ASN A 296 1.48 23.77 -20.87
C ASN A 296 0.14 23.52 -20.17
N ASP A 297 -0.33 22.28 -20.15
CA ASP A 297 -1.56 21.88 -19.46
C ASP A 297 -1.39 22.03 -17.94
N PHE A 298 -0.26 21.56 -17.40
CA PHE A 298 0.10 21.70 -15.99
C PHE A 298 0.15 23.17 -15.56
N PHE A 299 0.84 24.00 -16.34
CA PHE A 299 1.01 25.42 -16.06
C PHE A 299 -0.33 26.15 -16.13
N SER A 300 -1.12 25.90 -17.18
CA SER A 300 -2.44 26.52 -17.35
C SER A 300 -3.41 26.17 -16.22
N TYR A 301 -3.32 24.94 -15.69
CA TYR A 301 -4.15 24.49 -14.56
C TYR A 301 -3.79 25.17 -13.23
N ASN A 302 -2.50 25.36 -12.97
CA ASN A 302 -2.00 25.89 -11.71
C ASN A 302 -1.89 27.42 -11.65
N PHE A 303 -1.74 28.08 -12.81
CA PHE A 303 -1.56 29.53 -12.90
C PHE A 303 -2.60 30.21 -13.82
N PRO A 304 -3.92 29.99 -13.59
CA PRO A 304 -4.93 30.63 -14.41
C PRO A 304 -4.96 32.15 -14.16
N ILE A 305 -5.21 32.92 -15.22
CA ILE A 305 -5.31 34.38 -15.12
C ILE A 305 -6.47 34.75 -14.18
N GLY A 306 -6.15 35.47 -13.11
CA GLY A 306 -7.14 35.92 -12.14
C GLY A 306 -7.62 34.81 -11.21
N ASP A 307 -6.76 33.85 -10.84
CA ASP A 307 -7.08 32.86 -9.82
C ASP A 307 -7.50 33.55 -8.51
N ARG A 308 -8.75 33.30 -8.10
CA ARG A 308 -9.35 33.80 -6.85
C ARG A 308 -9.81 32.66 -5.97
N LEU A 309 -9.47 31.42 -6.33
CA LEU A 309 -9.89 30.25 -5.59
C LEU A 309 -9.09 30.18 -4.27
N PRO A 310 -9.73 30.18 -3.10
CA PRO A 310 -9.01 30.03 -1.84
C PRO A 310 -8.23 28.71 -1.78
N ASP A 311 -7.09 28.71 -1.10
CA ASP A 311 -6.19 27.55 -1.02
C ASP A 311 -6.84 26.31 -0.39
N ASN A 312 -7.76 26.52 0.55
CA ASN A 312 -8.52 25.46 1.20
C ASN A 312 -9.68 24.91 0.36
N VAL A 313 -9.89 25.45 -0.85
CA VAL A 313 -10.91 24.98 -1.78
C VAL A 313 -10.23 24.18 -2.90
N PRO A 314 -10.60 22.90 -3.13
CA PRO A 314 -10.04 22.09 -4.20
C PRO A 314 -10.23 22.73 -5.57
N ARG A 315 -9.20 22.69 -6.43
CA ARG A 315 -9.31 23.11 -7.83
C ARG A 315 -10.39 22.30 -8.58
N PRO A 316 -10.98 22.84 -9.66
CA PRO A 316 -11.88 22.09 -10.54
C PRO A 316 -11.29 20.75 -10.99
N VAL A 317 -12.17 19.81 -11.35
CA VAL A 317 -11.75 18.49 -11.83
C VAL A 317 -10.85 18.64 -13.06
N LEU A 318 -9.87 17.74 -13.18
CA LEU A 318 -8.88 17.76 -14.26
C LEU A 318 -8.98 16.43 -15.03
N ASP A 319 -9.46 16.48 -16.28
CA ASP A 319 -9.63 15.30 -17.15
C ASP A 319 -8.76 15.48 -18.42
N ILE A 320 -7.46 15.61 -18.21
CA ILE A 320 -6.44 15.74 -19.25
C ILE A 320 -5.56 14.50 -19.20
N GLY A 321 -5.26 13.91 -20.36
CA GLY A 321 -4.46 12.69 -20.43
C GLY A 321 -3.00 12.93 -20.02
N GLU A 322 -2.45 12.02 -19.23
CA GLU A 322 -1.04 12.07 -18.83
C GLU A 322 -0.16 11.19 -19.71
N ALA A 323 1.11 11.58 -19.83
CA ALA A 323 2.16 10.66 -20.22
C ALA A 323 2.50 9.74 -19.04
N THR A 324 2.98 8.53 -19.35
CA THR A 324 3.42 7.54 -18.35
C THR A 324 4.73 6.95 -18.80
N ARG A 325 5.71 6.84 -17.90
CA ARG A 325 6.97 6.13 -18.14
C ARG A 325 7.15 4.99 -17.16
N LEU A 326 7.72 3.90 -17.66
CA LEU A 326 8.23 2.80 -16.88
C LEU A 326 9.74 2.94 -16.79
N ILE A 327 10.25 2.92 -15.56
CA ILE A 327 11.65 3.15 -15.24
C ILE A 327 12.10 1.98 -14.38
N LEU A 328 13.19 1.31 -14.73
CA LEU A 328 13.84 0.38 -13.82
C LEU A 328 14.88 1.09 -12.98
N MET A 329 14.91 0.77 -11.69
CA MET A 329 15.92 1.25 -10.76
C MET A 329 16.69 0.06 -10.21
N LYS A 330 18.02 0.09 -10.28
CA LYS A 330 18.88 -0.84 -9.54
C LYS A 330 19.56 -0.04 -8.46
N ILE A 331 19.31 -0.38 -7.20
CA ILE A 331 19.80 0.35 -6.04
C ILE A 331 20.43 -0.61 -5.03
N HIS A 332 21.40 -0.11 -4.27
CA HIS A 332 22.03 -0.84 -3.19
C HIS A 332 22.31 0.08 -2.00
N VAL A 333 22.25 -0.50 -0.80
CA VAL A 333 22.59 0.19 0.45
C VAL A 333 24.06 0.55 0.46
N THR A 334 24.37 1.76 0.95
CA THR A 334 25.75 2.26 1.05
C THR A 334 26.12 2.69 2.46
N ARG A 335 25.13 3.07 3.27
CA ARG A 335 25.37 3.59 4.62
C ARG A 335 24.11 3.50 5.46
N ILE A 336 24.27 3.13 6.73
CA ILE A 336 23.20 3.10 7.73
C ILE A 336 23.58 4.07 8.85
N GLU A 337 22.73 5.07 9.07
CA GLU A 337 22.87 6.03 10.16
C GLU A 337 21.93 5.66 11.31
N LYS A 338 22.37 5.84 12.55
CA LYS A 338 21.53 5.58 13.72
C LYS A 338 20.28 6.46 13.71
N ALA A 339 19.22 5.95 14.33
CA ALA A 339 17.98 6.68 14.52
C ALA A 339 18.24 8.08 15.10
N PRO A 340 17.59 9.14 14.57
CA PRO A 340 17.67 10.48 15.15
C PRO A 340 17.26 10.47 16.63
N ALA A 341 17.88 11.34 17.43
CA ALA A 341 17.50 11.50 18.83
C ALA A 341 16.01 11.92 18.91
N GLY A 342 15.18 11.10 19.57
CA GLY A 342 13.73 11.32 19.69
C GLY A 342 12.86 10.47 18.76
N ASP A 343 13.44 9.63 17.89
CA ASP A 343 12.68 8.59 17.17
C ASP A 343 12.16 7.54 18.17
N ILE A 344 10.83 7.45 18.29
CA ILE A 344 10.13 6.55 19.20
C ILE A 344 10.21 5.07 18.78
N HIS A 345 10.44 4.80 17.50
CA HIS A 345 10.55 3.45 16.96
C HIS A 345 12.01 3.00 16.92
N GLY A 346 12.96 3.94 16.91
CA GLY A 346 14.40 3.67 16.97
C GLY A 346 14.98 3.07 15.69
N HIS A 347 14.38 3.29 14.52
CA HIS A 347 14.92 2.73 13.28
C HIS A 347 15.96 3.64 12.63
N PRO A 348 16.98 3.07 11.96
CA PRO A 348 18.02 3.83 11.30
C PRO A 348 17.53 4.58 10.06
N ILE A 349 18.35 5.52 9.59
CA ILE A 349 18.22 6.09 8.24
C ILE A 349 19.13 5.28 7.32
N VAL A 350 18.56 4.66 6.28
CA VAL A 350 19.30 3.86 5.31
C VAL A 350 19.52 4.69 4.05
N HIS A 351 20.79 4.87 3.67
CA HIS A 351 21.21 5.59 2.48
C HIS A 351 21.56 4.60 1.37
N PHE A 352 21.12 4.90 0.16
CA PHE A 352 21.35 4.04 -1.00
C PHE A 352 21.74 4.87 -2.22
N ILE A 353 22.46 4.21 -3.13
CA ILE A 353 22.78 4.73 -4.46
C ILE A 353 22.42 3.70 -5.51
N GLY A 354 22.44 4.10 -6.78
CA GLY A 354 22.16 3.23 -7.89
C GLY A 354 21.98 4.01 -9.16
N PHE A 355 21.16 3.47 -10.06
CA PHE A 355 20.81 4.14 -11.30
C PHE A 355 19.39 3.79 -11.74
N SER A 356 18.84 4.61 -12.63
CA SER A 356 17.57 4.38 -13.28
C SER A 356 17.73 4.35 -14.80
N ARG A 357 16.94 3.52 -15.49
CA ARG A 357 16.87 3.50 -16.97
C ARG A 357 15.43 3.41 -17.46
N SER A 358 15.15 4.02 -18.61
CA SER A 358 13.85 3.83 -19.27
C SER A 358 13.67 2.39 -19.68
N PHE A 359 12.44 1.90 -19.56
CA PHE A 359 12.05 0.57 -20.00
C PHE A 359 11.79 0.48 -21.52
N ASP A 360 11.34 1.56 -22.15
CA ASP A 360 10.83 1.57 -23.53
C ASP A 360 11.91 1.71 -24.63
N GLY A 361 13.19 1.64 -24.27
CA GLY A 361 14.31 1.73 -25.23
C GLY A 361 14.37 3.05 -26.01
N SER A 362 13.48 4.01 -25.75
CA SER A 362 13.61 5.35 -26.29
C SER A 362 14.91 5.91 -25.71
N TRP A 363 15.81 6.35 -26.59
CA TRP A 363 16.99 7.13 -26.26
C TRP A 363 16.56 8.52 -25.75
N ASP A 364 15.75 8.55 -24.70
CA ASP A 364 15.44 9.76 -23.97
C ASP A 364 16.45 9.88 -22.81
N ASP A 365 17.44 10.74 -23.01
CA ASP A 365 18.44 11.11 -22.01
C ASP A 365 17.80 11.53 -20.67
N ASN A 366 16.52 11.93 -20.64
CA ASN A 366 15.83 12.34 -19.42
C ASN A 366 15.28 11.18 -18.56
N ALA A 367 15.43 9.91 -18.97
CA ALA A 367 15.02 8.75 -18.18
C ALA A 367 16.19 7.95 -17.59
N ASN A 368 17.39 8.17 -18.12
CA ASN A 368 18.61 7.53 -17.66
C ASN A 368 19.32 8.44 -16.66
N SER A 369 19.34 8.05 -15.39
CA SER A 369 19.96 8.85 -14.33
C SER A 369 20.77 7.99 -13.38
N ASP A 370 21.78 8.59 -12.75
CA ASP A 370 22.27 8.04 -11.49
C ASP A 370 21.23 8.36 -10.41
N LEU A 371 21.22 7.56 -9.34
CA LEU A 371 20.20 7.66 -8.31
C LEU A 371 20.86 7.63 -6.93
N ARG A 372 20.37 8.47 -6.03
CA ARG A 372 20.62 8.33 -4.59
C ARG A 372 19.34 8.54 -3.80
N GLY A 373 19.31 8.09 -2.57
CA GLY A 373 18.14 8.27 -1.73
C GLY A 373 18.30 7.80 -0.30
N THR A 374 17.21 7.92 0.44
CA THR A 374 17.11 7.49 1.84
C THR A 374 15.78 6.80 2.11
N ALA A 375 15.81 5.77 2.95
CA ALA A 375 14.64 5.15 3.57
C ALA A 375 14.73 5.32 5.09
N GLN A 376 13.62 5.74 5.71
CA GLN A 376 13.46 5.94 7.15
C GLN A 376 11.97 5.84 7.50
N MET A 377 11.56 5.63 8.75
CA MET A 377 10.12 5.66 9.05
C MET A 377 9.60 7.06 9.37
N THR A 378 8.29 7.21 9.20
CA THR A 378 7.49 8.30 9.72
C THR A 378 7.22 8.10 11.23
N PRO A 379 6.76 9.14 11.94
CA PRO A 379 6.33 9.01 13.33
C PRO A 379 5.20 7.98 13.56
N GLU A 380 4.38 7.69 12.54
CA GLU A 380 3.29 6.70 12.61
C GLU A 380 3.71 5.27 12.24
N GLY A 381 4.96 5.07 11.81
CA GLY A 381 5.55 3.76 11.55
C GLY A 381 5.51 3.28 10.10
N GLU A 382 5.08 4.12 9.15
CA GLU A 382 5.24 3.85 7.72
C GLU A 382 6.65 4.18 7.22
N VAL A 383 7.14 3.48 6.18
CA VAL A 383 8.48 3.78 5.63
C VAL A 383 8.37 4.92 4.62
N ARG A 384 9.03 6.04 4.90
CA ARG A 384 9.23 7.16 3.99
C ARG A 384 10.46 6.91 3.12
N TRP A 385 10.29 7.20 1.83
CA TRP A 385 11.32 7.11 0.81
C TRP A 385 11.55 8.48 0.17
N THR A 386 12.81 8.88 0.11
CA THR A 386 13.26 10.05 -0.65
C THR A 386 14.24 9.59 -1.73
N THR A 387 14.02 9.98 -2.98
CA THR A 387 14.93 9.68 -4.09
C THR A 387 15.31 10.93 -4.85
N TYR A 388 16.52 10.92 -5.41
CA TYR A 388 17.10 11.98 -6.24
C TYR A 388 17.58 11.35 -7.55
N SER A 389 17.13 11.89 -8.68
CA SER A 389 17.61 11.53 -10.01
C SER A 389 18.67 12.53 -10.45
N ILE A 390 19.85 12.02 -10.77
CA ILE A 390 21.06 12.77 -11.07
C ILE A 390 21.38 12.61 -12.56
N PHE A 391 21.40 13.73 -13.29
CA PHE A 391 21.74 13.80 -14.71
C PHE A 391 23.00 14.63 -14.87
N ASN A 392 24.03 14.08 -15.52
CA ASN A 392 25.31 14.76 -15.73
C ASN A 392 25.89 15.35 -14.42
N GLY A 393 25.75 14.61 -13.31
CA GLY A 393 26.21 15.02 -11.98
C GLY A 393 25.33 16.05 -11.25
N GLN A 394 24.18 16.43 -11.82
CA GLN A 394 23.24 17.38 -11.20
C GLN A 394 21.92 16.73 -10.82
N GLU A 395 21.46 16.97 -9.60
CA GLU A 395 20.14 16.56 -9.13
C GLU A 395 19.07 17.38 -9.84
N ARG A 396 18.21 16.73 -10.62
CA ARG A 396 17.12 17.39 -11.35
C ARG A 396 15.75 17.08 -10.79
N TRP A 397 15.52 15.81 -10.49
CA TRP A 397 14.23 15.37 -9.97
C TRP A 397 14.40 14.82 -8.56
N ARG A 398 13.43 15.14 -7.72
CA ARG A 398 13.26 14.56 -6.40
C ARG A 398 11.95 13.80 -6.32
N SER A 399 11.87 12.83 -5.43
CA SER A 399 10.60 12.19 -5.11
C SER A 399 10.48 11.89 -3.62
N GLU A 400 9.25 11.95 -3.14
CA GLU A 400 8.88 11.70 -1.76
C GLU A 400 7.67 10.77 -1.75
N GLY A 401 7.79 9.64 -1.05
CA GLY A 401 6.76 8.63 -1.03
C GLY A 401 6.75 7.82 0.25
N VAL A 402 5.71 6.98 0.37
CA VAL A 402 5.45 6.13 1.52
C VAL A 402 5.25 4.68 1.06
N GLN A 403 5.85 3.73 1.78
CA GLN A 403 5.65 2.31 1.55
C GLN A 403 4.34 1.82 2.15
N ILE A 404 3.48 1.25 1.32
CA ILE A 404 2.18 0.72 1.76
C ILE A 404 2.40 -0.65 2.40
N GLY A 405 1.71 -0.96 3.50
CA GLY A 405 1.82 -2.26 4.20
C GLY A 405 2.97 -2.36 5.21
N GLY A 406 3.77 -1.29 5.35
CA GLY A 406 4.86 -1.21 6.31
C GLY A 406 6.19 -1.78 5.80
N VAL A 407 7.10 -2.01 6.74
CA VAL A 407 8.48 -2.43 6.46
C VAL A 407 8.51 -3.72 5.64
N GLN A 408 9.34 -3.76 4.58
CA GLN A 408 9.51 -4.92 3.70
C GLN A 408 8.20 -5.45 3.08
N SER A 409 7.21 -4.57 2.90
CA SER A 409 5.99 -4.91 2.20
C SER A 409 6.21 -4.97 0.68
N ALA A 410 5.71 -6.03 0.04
CA ALA A 410 5.68 -6.21 -1.41
C ALA A 410 4.79 -5.19 -2.14
N ARG A 411 3.95 -4.46 -1.41
CA ARG A 411 2.94 -3.55 -1.96
C ARG A 411 3.51 -2.34 -2.70
N GLY A 412 4.77 -2.02 -2.44
CA GLY A 412 5.49 -0.92 -3.08
C GLY A 412 5.33 0.42 -2.38
N VAL A 413 6.00 1.41 -2.96
CA VAL A 413 6.09 2.79 -2.50
C VAL A 413 5.24 3.67 -3.41
N VAL A 414 4.50 4.61 -2.86
CA VAL A 414 3.64 5.55 -3.60
C VAL A 414 3.90 6.97 -3.11
N GLY A 415 3.96 7.92 -4.05
CA GLY A 415 4.16 9.33 -3.69
C GLY A 415 4.20 10.24 -4.91
N SER A 416 4.96 11.31 -4.80
CA SER A 416 5.09 12.33 -5.83
C SER A 416 6.53 12.49 -6.29
N TRP A 417 6.71 12.81 -7.56
CA TRP A 417 7.96 13.33 -8.12
C TRP A 417 7.78 14.82 -8.43
N PHE A 418 8.86 15.59 -8.34
CA PHE A 418 8.87 17.04 -8.53
C PHE A 418 10.29 17.56 -8.81
N ASP A 419 10.39 18.82 -9.21
CA ASP A 419 11.66 19.53 -9.42
C ASP A 419 12.49 19.61 -8.12
N ASN A 420 13.78 19.28 -8.18
CA ASN A 420 14.64 19.19 -7.01
C ASN A 420 14.81 20.53 -6.25
N ASP A 421 14.74 21.66 -6.96
CA ASP A 421 14.98 22.99 -6.39
C ASP A 421 13.71 23.59 -5.75
N PHE A 422 12.62 22.81 -5.70
CA PHE A 422 11.32 23.26 -5.21
C PHE A 422 10.81 24.50 -5.96
N ASP A 423 11.08 24.57 -7.27
CA ASP A 423 10.60 25.65 -8.12
C ASP A 423 9.07 25.76 -7.97
N PRO A 424 8.53 26.92 -7.52
CA PRO A 424 7.09 27.13 -7.41
C PRO A 424 6.32 26.93 -8.71
N HIS A 425 6.98 27.00 -9.87
CA HIS A 425 6.42 26.71 -11.20
C HIS A 425 6.87 25.37 -11.76
N GLY A 426 7.71 24.63 -11.02
CA GLY A 426 8.23 23.33 -11.41
C GLY A 426 7.12 22.29 -11.53
N PRO A 427 7.24 21.33 -12.46
CA PRO A 427 6.26 20.28 -12.61
C PRO A 427 6.28 19.33 -11.42
N CYS A 428 5.13 18.73 -11.13
CA CYS A 428 5.01 17.62 -10.20
C CYS A 428 4.07 16.56 -10.77
N GLY A 429 4.14 15.34 -10.25
CA GLY A 429 3.23 14.28 -10.64
C GLY A 429 3.34 13.04 -9.76
N PRO A 430 2.49 12.03 -10.00
CA PRO A 430 2.46 10.83 -9.20
C PRO A 430 3.59 9.87 -9.59
N THR A 431 4.12 9.16 -8.61
CA THR A 431 5.06 8.07 -8.81
C THR A 431 4.76 6.90 -7.88
N ALA A 432 5.05 5.69 -8.35
CA ALA A 432 5.08 4.51 -7.50
C ALA A 432 6.17 3.55 -7.96
N PHE A 433 6.70 2.74 -7.05
CA PHE A 433 7.68 1.73 -7.40
C PHE A 433 7.59 0.47 -6.53
N TRP A 434 7.98 -0.66 -7.11
CA TRP A 434 7.85 -2.00 -6.52
C TRP A 434 9.12 -2.80 -6.69
N LYS A 435 9.52 -3.51 -5.64
CA LYS A 435 10.69 -4.38 -5.69
C LYS A 435 10.37 -5.62 -6.51
N MET A 436 11.14 -5.84 -7.56
CA MET A 436 10.98 -6.95 -8.50
C MET A 436 11.83 -8.15 -8.09
N SER A 437 13.08 -7.88 -7.71
CA SER A 437 14.06 -8.89 -7.36
C SER A 437 15.17 -8.31 -6.48
N ASP A 438 15.91 -9.19 -5.81
CA ASP A 438 17.10 -8.85 -5.02
C ASP A 438 18.36 -8.69 -5.88
N ARG A 439 18.22 -8.45 -7.19
CA ARG A 439 19.39 -8.26 -8.06
C ARG A 439 19.93 -6.86 -7.88
N GLU A 440 21.18 -6.79 -7.43
CA GLU A 440 21.91 -5.54 -7.25
C GLU A 440 22.64 -5.13 -8.53
N PRO A 441 22.91 -3.82 -8.69
CA PRO A 441 23.79 -3.34 -9.74
C PRO A 441 25.21 -3.85 -9.51
N LYS A 442 25.82 -4.48 -10.52
CA LYS A 442 27.27 -4.79 -10.50
C LYS A 442 28.09 -3.50 -10.71
N SER A 443 29.38 -3.52 -10.39
CA SER A 443 30.27 -2.35 -10.51
C SER A 443 30.27 -1.69 -11.89
N ASP A 444 30.07 -2.48 -12.95
CA ASP A 444 30.03 -2.02 -14.35
C ASP A 444 28.60 -2.00 -14.93
N ASP A 445 27.59 -2.29 -14.11
CA ASP A 445 26.20 -2.37 -14.53
C ASP A 445 25.67 -0.95 -14.77
N LYS A 446 25.65 -0.53 -16.03
CA LYS A 446 25.02 0.73 -16.46
C LYS A 446 23.78 0.49 -17.31
N GLU A 447 23.43 -0.77 -17.49
CA GLU A 447 22.40 -1.24 -18.39
C GLU A 447 21.36 -2.07 -17.65
N VAL A 448 20.22 -2.19 -18.30
CA VAL A 448 19.09 -2.99 -17.84
C VAL A 448 18.92 -4.13 -18.82
N PHE A 449 18.91 -5.35 -18.30
CA PHE A 449 18.80 -6.56 -19.10
C PHE A 449 17.45 -7.24 -18.86
N LEU A 450 16.98 -8.01 -19.86
CA LEU A 450 15.74 -8.79 -19.75
C LEU A 450 15.73 -9.73 -18.54
N HIS A 451 16.90 -10.18 -18.09
CA HIS A 451 16.99 -11.01 -16.91
C HIS A 451 16.62 -10.25 -15.62
N ASP A 452 16.79 -8.93 -15.54
CA ASP A 452 16.46 -8.12 -14.36
C ASP A 452 14.96 -8.14 -14.01
N PHE A 453 14.14 -8.50 -15.00
CA PHE A 453 12.72 -8.71 -14.84
C PHE A 453 12.39 -10.12 -14.34
N LEU A 454 13.29 -11.09 -14.44
CA LEU A 454 13.04 -12.43 -13.93
C LEU A 454 12.94 -12.41 -12.40
N PRO A 455 11.99 -13.17 -11.82
CA PRO A 455 11.14 -14.17 -12.47
C PRO A 455 9.87 -13.63 -13.18
N ILE A 456 9.55 -12.35 -13.01
CA ILE A 456 8.32 -11.70 -13.49
C ILE A 456 8.30 -11.49 -15.02
N GLY A 457 9.46 -11.38 -15.65
CA GLY A 457 9.64 -10.93 -17.04
C GLY A 457 9.41 -11.97 -18.15
N ARG A 458 9.06 -13.22 -17.84
CA ARG A 458 8.93 -14.28 -18.87
C ARG A 458 7.85 -13.98 -19.94
N TYR A 459 6.95 -13.03 -19.68
CA TYR A 459 5.88 -12.59 -20.57
C TYR A 459 6.17 -11.29 -21.35
N LEU A 460 7.36 -10.69 -21.19
CA LEU A 460 7.73 -9.42 -21.84
C LEU A 460 7.75 -9.47 -23.37
N TYR A 461 7.94 -10.65 -23.96
CA TYR A 461 7.99 -10.85 -25.42
C TYR A 461 6.68 -10.56 -26.17
N LEU A 462 5.54 -10.40 -25.48
CA LEU A 462 4.23 -10.30 -26.14
C LEU A 462 3.62 -8.89 -26.14
N VAL A 463 4.12 -7.97 -25.32
CA VAL A 463 3.48 -6.65 -25.10
C VAL A 463 4.19 -5.52 -25.86
N PHE A 464 5.48 -5.66 -26.14
CA PHE A 464 6.28 -4.69 -26.89
C PHE A 464 7.15 -5.42 -27.92
N PRO A 465 6.63 -5.78 -29.11
CA PRO A 465 7.48 -6.16 -30.23
C PRO A 465 8.26 -4.92 -30.70
N ASP A 466 9.51 -5.16 -31.12
CA ASP A 466 10.53 -4.17 -31.55
C ASP A 466 10.01 -2.97 -32.34
#